data_AF-A0A2P2HY74-F1
#
_entry.id   AF-A0A2P2HY74-F1
#
_cell.length_a   1.000
_cell.length_b   1.000
_cell.length_c   1.000
_cell.angle_alpha   90.00
_cell.angle_beta   90.00
_cell.angle_gamma   90.00
#
_symmetry.space_group_name_H-M   'P 1'
#
loop_
_entity.id
_entity.type
_entity.pdbx_description
1 polymer ?
#
loop_
_entity_poly.entity_id
_entity_poly.type
_entity_poly.pdbx_seq_one_letter_code
_entity_poly.pdbx_strand_id
1 'polypeptide(L)'
;GVVNVIHGQKDAVNFICDYPAIRAISFVGSDQAGKHIYERGSKNGKRVQSNMGAKNHGVIMPDANKDSTINQLVGAAFGAAGQRCMALSTAVFVGSAKEWLPELMEKAKALKINAGHVPGTDIG
;
A
#
# COMPACT_ATOMS: atom_id res chain seq x y z
N GLY A 1 11.31 11.42 27.92
CA GLY A 1 12.48 11.20 27.04
C GLY A 1 12.29 11.88 25.70
N VAL A 2 13.31 11.88 24.84
CA VAL A 2 13.24 12.46 23.49
C VAL A 2 12.41 11.59 22.53
N VAL A 3 12.59 10.28 22.59
CA VAL A 3 11.84 9.29 21.80
C VAL A 3 11.18 8.30 22.75
N ASN A 4 9.91 8.00 22.52
CA ASN A 4 9.12 7.10 23.35
C ASN A 4 8.34 6.15 22.42
N VAL A 5 8.24 4.88 22.79
CA VAL A 5 7.46 3.86 22.06
C VAL A 5 6.32 3.40 22.96
N ILE A 6 5.09 3.47 22.45
CA ILE A 6 3.89 3.04 23.18
C ILE A 6 3.27 1.90 22.38
N HIS A 7 3.30 0.69 22.95
CA HIS A 7 2.60 -0.46 22.39
C HIS A 7 1.14 -0.41 22.81
N GLY A 8 0.23 -0.68 21.87
CA GLY A 8 -1.19 -0.71 22.17
C GLY A 8 -2.04 -0.80 20.92
N GLN A 9 -3.34 -0.64 21.13
CA GLN A 9 -4.35 -0.68 20.09
C GLN A 9 -5.10 0.66 20.06
N LYS A 10 -6.43 0.63 19.92
CA LYS A 10 -7.29 1.80 19.78
C LYS A 10 -7.13 2.80 20.92
N ASP A 11 -6.96 2.35 22.15
CA ASP A 11 -6.88 3.26 23.32
C ASP A 11 -5.57 4.05 23.36
N ALA A 12 -4.44 3.43 22.98
CA ALA A 12 -3.18 4.16 22.82
C ALA A 12 -3.28 5.21 21.70
N VAL A 13 -3.96 4.88 20.60
CA VAL A 13 -4.24 5.83 19.51
C VAL A 13 -5.14 6.97 19.98
N ASN A 14 -6.19 6.68 20.74
CA ASN A 14 -7.08 7.72 21.30
C ASN A 14 -6.33 8.63 22.27
N PHE A 15 -5.48 8.07 23.14
CA PHE A 15 -4.59 8.86 24.00
C PHE A 15 -3.72 9.81 23.18
N ILE A 16 -3.10 9.35 22.10
CA ILE A 16 -2.31 10.23 21.20
C ILE A 16 -3.18 11.35 20.61
N CYS A 17 -4.42 11.04 20.24
CA CYS A 17 -5.37 12.02 19.69
C CYS A 17 -5.85 13.04 20.71
N ASP A 18 -5.90 12.71 21.99
CA ASP A 18 -6.51 13.55 23.03
C ASP A 18 -5.49 14.27 23.90
N TYR A 19 -4.30 13.70 24.12
CA TYR A 19 -3.36 14.22 25.10
C TYR A 19 -2.87 15.63 24.74
N PRO A 20 -3.07 16.66 25.59
CA PRO A 20 -2.85 18.06 25.21
C PRO A 20 -1.42 18.41 24.77
N ALA A 21 -0.42 17.71 25.31
CA ALA A 21 0.99 17.97 25.00
C ALA A 21 1.40 17.50 23.59
N ILE A 22 0.65 16.58 22.98
CA ILE A 22 0.92 16.14 21.60
C ILE A 22 0.37 17.19 20.63
N ARG A 23 1.26 17.86 19.89
CA ARG A 23 0.89 19.00 19.03
C ARG A 23 0.63 18.62 17.56
N ALA A 24 1.12 17.47 17.13
CA ALA A 24 0.97 17.00 15.76
C ALA A 24 0.90 15.48 15.71
N ILE A 25 0.20 14.95 14.71
CA ILE A 25 0.02 13.51 14.47
C ILE A 25 0.38 13.22 13.01
N SER A 26 1.23 12.22 12.81
CA SER A 26 1.48 11.60 11.50
C SER A 26 0.99 10.17 11.55
N PHE A 27 0.05 9.84 10.68
CA PHE A 27 -0.56 8.52 10.60
C PHE A 27 -0.38 7.92 9.21
N VAL A 28 -0.11 6.61 9.18
CA VAL A 28 -0.08 5.78 7.98
C VAL A 28 -0.86 4.50 8.29
N GLY A 29 -1.89 4.19 7.49
CA GLY A 29 -2.70 2.99 7.70
C GLY A 29 -3.98 2.95 6.88
N SER A 30 -5.02 2.28 7.38
CA SER A 30 -6.29 2.12 6.68
C SER A 30 -7.15 3.39 6.70
N ASP A 31 -8.08 3.50 5.75
CA ASP A 31 -9.03 4.63 5.67
C ASP A 31 -9.86 4.80 6.93
N GLN A 32 -10.34 3.69 7.52
CA GLN A 32 -11.17 3.74 8.72
C GLN A 32 -10.41 4.33 9.91
N ALA A 33 -9.17 3.89 10.13
CA ALA A 33 -8.33 4.40 11.20
C ALA A 33 -7.88 5.84 10.91
N GLY A 34 -7.50 6.13 9.67
CA GLY A 34 -7.05 7.46 9.25
C GLY A 34 -8.13 8.53 9.42
N LYS A 35 -9.37 8.25 9.00
CA LYS A 35 -10.51 9.16 9.20
C LYS A 35 -10.76 9.42 10.69
N HIS A 36 -10.78 8.38 11.51
CA HIS A 36 -10.94 8.50 12.96
C HIS A 36 -9.87 9.40 13.60
N ILE A 37 -8.60 9.18 13.23
CA ILE A 37 -7.46 9.92 13.77
C ILE A 37 -7.46 11.37 13.28
N TYR A 38 -7.72 11.59 11.99
CA TYR A 38 -7.79 12.92 11.41
C TYR A 38 -8.91 13.74 12.06
N GLU A 39 -10.13 13.20 12.14
CA GLU A 39 -11.27 13.89 12.75
C GLU A 39 -11.03 14.19 14.24
N ARG A 40 -10.63 13.18 15.03
CA ARG A 40 -10.45 13.34 16.48
C ARG A 40 -9.27 14.26 16.81
N GLY A 41 -8.13 14.05 16.15
CA GLY A 41 -6.93 14.86 16.34
C GLY A 41 -7.14 16.32 15.95
N SER A 42 -7.78 16.58 14.80
CA SER A 42 -8.07 17.95 14.36
C SER A 42 -9.13 18.64 15.22
N LYS A 43 -10.15 17.92 15.71
CA LYS A 43 -11.11 18.48 16.70
C LYS A 43 -10.42 18.94 17.99
N ASN A 44 -9.33 18.29 18.39
CA ASN A 44 -8.50 18.68 19.52
C ASN A 44 -7.42 19.74 19.18
N GLY A 45 -7.54 20.42 18.03
CA GLY A 45 -6.64 21.51 17.63
C GLY A 45 -5.24 21.07 17.20
N LYS A 46 -5.05 19.78 16.88
CA LYS A 46 -3.75 19.23 16.46
C LYS A 46 -3.61 19.30 14.94
N ARG A 47 -2.37 19.49 14.47
CA ARG A 47 -2.04 19.29 13.05
C ARG A 47 -2.00 17.80 12.75
N VAL A 48 -2.69 17.34 11.72
CA VAL A 48 -2.73 15.92 11.37
C VAL A 48 -2.38 15.69 9.90
N GLN A 49 -1.42 14.81 9.66
CA GLN A 49 -1.15 14.19 8.37
C GLN A 49 -1.64 12.74 8.46
N SER A 50 -2.55 12.34 7.57
CA SER A 50 -3.14 11.00 7.56
C SER A 50 -3.05 10.39 6.18
N ASN A 51 -2.06 9.52 5.98
CA ASN A 51 -1.86 8.79 4.73
C ASN A 51 -2.63 7.46 4.81
N MET A 52 -3.66 7.35 3.99
CA MET A 52 -4.62 6.26 4.07
C MET A 52 -4.45 5.27 2.91
N GLY A 53 -5.47 4.46 2.65
CA GLY A 53 -5.50 3.50 1.56
C GLY A 53 -5.39 4.16 0.19
N ALA A 54 -5.07 3.33 -0.80
CA ALA A 54 -4.87 3.78 -2.18
C ALA A 54 -5.49 2.78 -3.16
N LYS A 55 -5.94 3.30 -4.30
CA LYS A 55 -6.35 2.52 -5.47
C LYS A 55 -5.51 2.92 -6.66
N ASN A 56 -4.28 2.41 -6.72
CA ASN A 56 -3.35 2.78 -7.78
C ASN A 56 -3.72 2.10 -9.09
N HIS A 57 -3.61 2.87 -10.18
CA HIS A 57 -3.88 2.43 -11.54
C HIS A 57 -2.60 2.50 -12.36
N GLY A 58 -2.31 1.43 -13.11
CA GLY A 58 -1.30 1.45 -14.18
C GLY A 58 -2.02 1.53 -15.52
N VAL A 59 -1.68 2.50 -16.36
CA VAL A 59 -2.20 2.61 -17.73
C VAL A 59 -1.13 2.06 -18.68
N ILE A 60 -1.47 1.02 -19.43
CA ILE A 60 -0.56 0.28 -20.31
C ILE A 60 -0.86 0.68 -21.75
N MET A 61 0.08 1.40 -22.35
CA MET A 61 0.01 1.84 -23.73
C MET A 61 0.64 0.80 -24.67
N PRO A 62 0.14 0.64 -25.91
CA PRO A 62 0.64 -0.36 -26.85
C PRO A 62 2.06 -0.08 -27.38
N ASP A 63 2.56 1.16 -27.23
CA ASP A 63 3.91 1.59 -27.56
C ASP A 63 4.92 1.42 -26.41
N ALA A 64 4.46 1.00 -25.23
CA ALA A 64 5.33 0.70 -24.11
C ALA A 64 6.22 -0.52 -24.42
N ASN A 65 7.40 -0.58 -23.79
CA ASN A 65 8.24 -1.77 -23.86
C ASN A 65 7.52 -2.94 -23.17
N LYS A 66 7.07 -3.91 -23.96
CA LYS A 66 6.22 -5.01 -23.50
C LYS A 66 6.85 -5.83 -22.37
N ASP A 67 8.06 -6.35 -22.58
CA ASP A 67 8.69 -7.25 -21.59
C ASP A 67 8.95 -6.55 -20.25
N SER A 68 9.47 -5.32 -20.30
CA SER A 68 9.69 -4.52 -19.09
C SER A 68 8.36 -4.21 -18.39
N THR A 69 7.32 -3.87 -19.14
CA THR A 69 5.99 -3.57 -18.60
C THR A 69 5.40 -4.77 -17.89
N ILE A 70 5.38 -5.95 -18.53
CA ILE A 70 4.80 -7.15 -17.92
C ILE A 70 5.57 -7.53 -16.65
N ASN A 71 6.91 -7.52 -16.68
CA ASN A 71 7.73 -7.82 -15.50
C ASN A 71 7.43 -6.84 -14.34
N GLN A 72 7.31 -5.54 -14.64
CA GLN A 72 6.99 -4.53 -13.64
C GLN A 72 5.58 -4.67 -13.09
N LEU A 73 4.58 -5.01 -13.93
CA LEU A 73 3.20 -5.21 -13.49
C LEU A 73 3.09 -6.38 -12.50
N VAL A 74 3.79 -7.49 -12.75
CA VAL A 74 3.83 -8.64 -11.84
C VAL A 74 4.38 -8.21 -10.47
N GLY A 75 5.53 -7.54 -10.44
CA GLY A 75 6.14 -7.08 -9.19
C GLY A 75 5.31 -6.02 -8.46
N ALA A 76 4.68 -5.11 -9.21
CA ALA A 76 3.87 -4.03 -8.64
C ALA A 76 2.53 -4.52 -8.10
N ALA A 77 1.95 -5.58 -8.67
CA ALA A 77 0.69 -6.15 -8.21
C ALA A 77 0.89 -7.16 -7.07
N PHE A 78 1.86 -8.07 -7.19
CA PHE A 78 1.97 -9.24 -6.31
C PHE A 78 3.13 -9.16 -5.31
N GLY A 79 4.11 -8.28 -5.53
CA GLY A 79 5.23 -8.10 -4.59
C GLY A 79 4.74 -7.72 -3.19
N ALA A 80 5.34 -8.35 -2.16
CA ALA A 80 4.86 -8.27 -0.76
C ALA A 80 3.36 -8.64 -0.61
N ALA A 81 2.90 -9.62 -1.40
CA ALA A 81 1.51 -10.05 -1.48
C ALA A 81 0.52 -8.90 -1.81
N GLY A 82 0.98 -7.86 -2.50
CA GLY A 82 0.17 -6.67 -2.79
C GLY A 82 -0.11 -5.79 -1.57
N GLN A 83 0.47 -6.09 -0.40
CA GLN A 83 0.26 -5.35 0.85
C GLN A 83 1.13 -4.09 0.90
N ARG A 84 1.04 -3.25 -0.14
CA ARG A 84 1.77 -1.99 -0.27
C ARG A 84 0.81 -0.90 -0.69
N CYS A 85 0.89 0.28 -0.07
CA CYS A 85 0.08 1.43 -0.49
C CYS A 85 0.37 1.86 -1.95
N MET A 86 1.51 1.47 -2.51
CA MET A 86 1.91 1.72 -3.91
C MET A 86 1.65 0.54 -4.84
N ALA A 87 1.00 -0.54 -4.38
CA ALA A 87 0.71 -1.70 -5.22
C ALA A 87 -0.26 -1.31 -6.35
N LEU A 88 -0.02 -1.81 -7.56
CA LEU A 88 -0.92 -1.62 -8.69
C LEU A 88 -2.08 -2.61 -8.62
N SER A 89 -3.16 -2.18 -7.97
CA SER A 89 -4.37 -2.98 -7.82
C SER A 89 -5.29 -2.95 -9.06
N THR A 90 -4.95 -2.16 -10.08
CA THR A 90 -5.74 -2.02 -11.31
C THR A 90 -4.82 -1.72 -12.48
N ALA A 91 -4.95 -2.49 -13.56
CA ALA A 91 -4.25 -2.30 -14.82
C ALA A 91 -5.26 -1.96 -15.91
N VAL A 92 -5.00 -0.90 -16.68
CA VAL A 92 -5.83 -0.43 -17.78
C VAL A 92 -5.05 -0.62 -19.07
N PHE A 93 -5.41 -1.64 -19.85
CA PHE A 93 -4.77 -1.92 -21.13
C PHE A 93 -5.45 -1.15 -22.25
N VAL A 94 -4.68 -0.34 -22.98
CA VAL A 94 -5.17 0.52 -24.06
C VAL A 94 -5.00 -0.18 -25.41
N GLY A 95 -6.10 -0.30 -26.17
CA GLY A 95 -6.06 -0.80 -27.55
C GLY A 95 -5.50 -2.22 -27.66
N SER A 96 -4.47 -2.40 -28.49
CA SER A 96 -3.81 -3.69 -28.73
C SER A 96 -3.01 -4.20 -27.54
N ALA A 97 -2.68 -3.37 -26.54
CA ALA A 97 -1.96 -3.82 -25.34
C ALA A 97 -2.71 -4.92 -24.58
N LYS A 98 -4.03 -5.04 -24.74
CA LYS A 98 -4.84 -6.13 -24.16
C LYS A 98 -4.36 -7.53 -24.55
N GLU A 99 -3.68 -7.63 -25.70
CA GLU A 99 -3.14 -8.89 -26.21
C GLU A 99 -1.99 -9.43 -25.35
N TRP A 100 -1.46 -8.62 -24.42
CA TRP A 100 -0.38 -9.00 -23.51
C TRP A 100 -0.86 -9.75 -22.26
N LEU A 101 -2.18 -9.83 -22.04
CA LEU A 101 -2.78 -10.49 -20.88
C LEU A 101 -2.34 -11.97 -20.71
N PRO A 102 -2.26 -12.80 -21.76
CA PRO A 102 -1.78 -14.18 -21.63
C PRO A 102 -0.39 -14.27 -21.00
N GLU A 103 0.57 -13.48 -21.48
CA GLU A 103 1.95 -13.47 -20.95
C GLU A 103 2.03 -12.93 -19.52
N LEU A 104 1.21 -11.92 -19.19
CA LEU A 104 1.07 -11.46 -17.81
C LEU A 104 0.56 -12.57 -16.89
N MET A 105 -0.46 -13.31 -17.32
CA MET A 105 -1.00 -14.44 -16.55
C MET A 105 0.02 -15.55 -16.38
N GLU A 106 0.80 -15.89 -17.42
CA GLU A 106 1.84 -16.91 -17.32
C GLU A 106 2.92 -16.52 -16.30
N LYS A 107 3.41 -15.28 -16.34
CA LYS A 107 4.40 -14.81 -15.36
C LYS A 107 3.84 -14.76 -13.95
N ALA A 108 2.57 -14.36 -13.77
CA ALA A 108 1.93 -14.36 -12.46
C ALA A 108 1.77 -15.79 -11.90
N LYS A 109 1.40 -16.76 -12.73
CA LYS A 109 1.27 -18.18 -12.33
C LYS A 109 2.60 -18.83 -11.95
N ALA A 110 3.71 -18.30 -12.44
CA ALA A 110 5.05 -18.81 -12.13
C ALA A 110 5.58 -18.38 -10.75
N LEU A 111 4.91 -17.45 -10.06
CA LEU A 111 5.33 -16.97 -8.74
C LEU A 111 5.21 -18.09 -7.69
N LYS A 112 6.28 -18.27 -6.92
CA LYS A 112 6.37 -19.25 -5.83
C LYS A 112 5.87 -18.66 -4.52
N ILE A 113 4.81 -19.23 -3.99
CA ILE A 113 4.22 -18.84 -2.70
C ILE A 113 4.77 -19.76 -1.62
N ASN A 114 5.36 -19.19 -0.56
CA ASN A 114 5.86 -19.94 0.60
C ASN A 114 6.13 -19.00 1.78
N ALA A 115 6.62 -19.53 2.90
CA ALA A 115 7.08 -18.70 4.00
C ALA A 115 8.27 -17.81 3.57
N GLY A 116 8.24 -16.53 3.90
CA GLY A 116 9.21 -15.54 3.40
C GLY A 116 10.69 -15.76 3.77
N HIS A 117 11.00 -16.68 4.68
CA HIS A 117 12.38 -17.07 5.00
C HIS A 117 12.91 -18.23 4.14
N VAL A 118 12.06 -18.89 3.36
CA VAL A 118 12.44 -20.01 2.48
C VAL A 118 13.09 -19.45 1.21
N PRO A 119 14.31 -19.89 0.85
CA PRO A 119 14.98 -19.43 -0.37
C PRO A 119 14.16 -19.68 -1.64
N GLY A 120 14.13 -18.69 -2.54
CA GLY A 120 13.39 -18.78 -3.80
C GLY A 120 11.88 -18.54 -3.69
N THR A 121 11.41 -18.01 -2.56
CA THR A 121 10.03 -17.53 -2.38
C THR A 121 9.85 -16.18 -3.07
N ASP A 122 8.84 -16.06 -3.92
CA ASP A 122 8.49 -14.80 -4.59
C ASP A 122 7.43 -14.02 -3.80
N ILE A 123 6.47 -14.75 -3.19
CA ILE A 123 5.37 -14.18 -2.40
C ILE A 123 5.30 -14.88 -1.05
N GLY A 124 5.33 -14.07 0.02
CA GLY A 124 5.19 -14.50 1.42
C GLY A 124 3.75 -14.69 1.87
#